data_AF-A0AAD5ZLF1-F1
#
_entry.id   AF-A0AAD5ZLF1-F1
#
_cell.length_a   1.000
_cell.length_b   1.000
_cell.length_c   1.000
_cell.angle_alpha   90.00
_cell.angle_beta   90.00
_cell.angle_gamma   90.00
#
_symmetry.space_group_name_H-M   'P 1'
#
loop_
_entity.id
_entity.type
_entity.pdbx_description
1 polymer ?
#
loop_
_entity_poly.entity_id
_entity_poly.type
_entity_poly.pdbx_seq_one_letter_code
_entity_poly.pdbx_strand_id
1 'polypeptide(L)'
;MGSSPRFDMYGCDFGWGKALAARSGSANKFDGKISAYPGSERGGSIDLEVCLLPEYMSALERDEEFLAVVSPPIKLEVLLGTSNK
;
A
#
# COMPACT_ATOMS: atom_id res chain seq x y z
N MET A 1 4.38 7.70 -11.42
CA MET A 1 4.33 7.87 -9.94
C MET A 1 3.43 9.04 -9.59
N GLY A 2 2.58 8.91 -8.57
CA GLY A 2 1.73 10.00 -8.11
C GLY A 2 1.57 9.98 -6.60
N SER A 3 2.24 10.91 -5.94
CA SER A 3 2.06 11.39 -4.56
C SER A 3 3.16 12.42 -4.32
N SER A 4 2.92 13.42 -3.47
CA SER A 4 3.95 14.40 -3.09
C SER A 4 4.45 14.06 -1.69
N PRO A 5 5.78 13.95 -1.48
CA PRO A 5 6.34 13.68 -0.15
C PRO A 5 6.09 14.82 0.84
N ARG A 6 5.56 15.95 0.36
CA ARG A 6 5.24 17.13 1.19
C ARG A 6 3.90 17.02 1.91
N PHE A 7 3.05 16.04 1.58
CA PHE A 7 1.76 15.87 2.25
C PHE A 7 1.88 14.88 3.41
N ASP A 8 1.53 15.34 4.62
CA ASP A 8 1.39 14.48 5.78
C ASP A 8 0.08 13.69 5.69
N MET A 9 0.14 12.51 5.06
CA MET A 9 -1.00 11.61 4.89
C MET A 9 -1.57 11.08 6.21
N TYR A 10 -0.78 11.09 7.28
CA TYR A 10 -1.15 10.58 8.60
C TYR A 10 -1.30 11.69 9.64
N GLY A 11 -1.23 12.96 9.23
CA GLY A 11 -1.34 14.12 10.10
C GLY A 11 -2.77 14.42 10.53
N CYS A 12 -3.75 13.90 9.79
CA CYS A 12 -5.16 14.06 10.13
C CYS A 12 -5.57 13.07 11.24
N ASP A 13 -6.02 13.61 12.37
CA ASP A 13 -6.62 12.85 13.47
C ASP A 13 -7.98 13.49 13.79
N PHE A 14 -9.06 12.72 13.62
CA PHE A 14 -10.43 13.16 13.86
C PHE A 14 -10.86 13.01 15.33
N GLY A 15 -9.95 12.58 16.22
CA GLY A 15 -10.21 12.29 17.63
C GLY A 15 -10.39 10.81 17.94
N TRP A 16 -10.26 9.93 16.95
CA TRP A 16 -10.33 8.47 17.09
C TRP A 16 -8.98 7.78 16.80
N GLY A 17 -7.91 8.57 16.69
CA GLY A 17 -6.56 8.08 16.40
C GLY A 17 -6.15 8.29 14.95
N LYS A 18 -4.87 7.98 14.68
CA LYS A 18 -4.26 8.15 13.36
C LYS A 18 -4.73 7.08 12.38
N ALA A 19 -4.74 7.45 11.10
CA ALA A 19 -5.02 6.50 10.03
C ALA A 19 -4.03 5.32 10.04
N LEU A 20 -4.54 4.12 9.73
CA LEU A 20 -3.73 2.91 9.65
C LEU A 20 -2.90 2.86 8.34
N ALA A 21 -3.52 3.24 7.23
CA ALA A 21 -2.91 3.21 5.90
C ALA A 21 -3.57 4.23 4.95
N ALA A 22 -2.78 4.81 4.05
CA ALA A 22 -3.26 5.61 2.93
C ALA A 22 -3.38 4.75 1.66
N ARG A 23 -4.48 4.88 0.91
CA ARG A 23 -4.71 4.18 -0.37
C ARG A 23 -5.33 5.10 -1.41
N SER A 24 -5.09 4.80 -2.69
CA SER A 24 -5.70 5.53 -3.80
C SER A 24 -7.11 5.04 -4.13
N GLY A 25 -7.95 5.95 -4.64
CA GLY A 25 -9.28 5.62 -5.15
C GLY A 25 -9.23 4.76 -6.40
N SER A 26 -10.30 4.01 -6.68
CA SER A 26 -10.39 3.05 -7.79
C SER A 26 -10.05 3.63 -9.17
N ALA A 27 -10.42 4.89 -9.42
CA ALA A 27 -10.12 5.58 -10.68
C ALA A 27 -8.60 5.73 -10.96
N ASN A 28 -7.75 5.55 -9.96
CA ASN A 28 -6.31 5.62 -10.09
C ASN A 28 -5.64 4.24 -10.28
N LYS A 29 -6.42 3.16 -10.43
CA LYS A 29 -5.89 1.79 -10.52
C LYS A 29 -5.90 1.31 -11.96
N PHE A 30 -4.74 1.33 -12.58
CA PHE A 30 -4.51 0.82 -13.93
C PHE A 30 -3.14 0.13 -13.97
N ASP A 31 -2.92 -0.72 -14.98
CA ASP A 31 -1.68 -1.48 -15.11
C ASP A 31 -0.45 -0.56 -15.15
N GLY A 32 0.60 -0.95 -14.43
CA GLY A 32 1.83 -0.20 -14.27
C GLY A 32 1.74 1.00 -13.31
N LYS A 33 0.60 1.24 -12.66
CA LYS A 33 0.49 2.31 -11.66
C LYS A 33 1.20 1.90 -10.37
N ILE A 34 2.09 2.79 -9.92
CA ILE A 34 2.70 2.73 -8.59
C ILE A 34 2.43 4.05 -7.86
N SER A 35 1.90 3.93 -6.65
CA SER A 35 1.72 5.02 -5.68
C SER A 35 2.56 4.71 -4.44
N ALA A 36 3.27 5.71 -3.93
CA ALA A 36 4.10 5.58 -2.74
C ALA A 36 3.58 6.49 -1.64
N TYR A 37 3.46 5.96 -0.43
CA TYR A 37 3.03 6.70 0.75
C TYR A 37 4.13 6.61 1.81
N PRO A 38 4.27 7.64 2.67
CA PRO A 38 5.02 7.45 3.91
C PRO A 38 4.50 6.22 4.65
N GLY A 39 5.36 5.44 5.29
CA GLY A 39 4.92 4.33 6.13
C GLY A 39 4.26 4.86 7.40
N SER A 40 3.22 4.17 7.87
CA SER A 40 2.45 4.58 9.05
C SER A 40 3.28 4.57 10.36
N GLU A 41 4.34 3.76 10.43
CA GLU A 41 5.17 3.59 11.62
C GLU A 41 6.14 4.73 11.97
N ARG A 42 6.13 5.87 11.26
CA ARG A 42 7.02 7.03 11.52
C ARG A 42 8.54 6.75 11.48
N GLY A 43 8.96 5.52 11.18
CA GLY A 43 10.35 5.08 11.13
C GLY A 43 11.06 5.31 9.78
N GLY A 44 10.52 6.17 8.91
CA GLY A 44 11.08 6.39 7.57
C GLY A 44 10.79 5.27 6.56
N SER A 45 9.86 4.37 6.88
CA SER A 45 9.35 3.34 5.97
C SER A 45 8.47 3.96 4.87
N ILE A 46 8.16 3.15 3.84
CA ILE A 46 7.33 3.53 2.69
C ILE A 46 6.32 2.41 2.44
N ASP A 47 5.05 2.78 2.27
CA ASP A 47 4.01 1.86 1.80
C ASP A 47 3.83 2.04 0.29
N LEU A 48 3.85 0.94 -0.45
CA LEU A 48 3.66 0.94 -1.91
C LEU A 48 2.32 0.32 -2.28
N GLU A 49 1.50 1.06 -3.03
CA GLU A 49 0.35 0.51 -3.76
C GLU A 49 0.75 0.30 -5.22
N VAL A 50 0.83 -0.97 -5.61
CA VAL A 50 1.22 -1.42 -6.95
C VAL A 50 -0.01 -2.01 -7.65
N CYS A 51 -0.34 -1.51 -8.84
CA CYS A 51 -1.41 -2.04 -9.68
C CYS A 51 -0.80 -2.57 -10.97
N LEU A 52 -0.94 -3.87 -11.18
CA LEU A 52 -0.43 -4.59 -12.32
C LEU A 52 -1.49 -5.54 -12.87
N LEU A 53 -1.37 -5.93 -14.13
CA LEU A 53 -2.10 -7.07 -14.66
C LEU A 53 -1.79 -8.34 -13.84
N PRO A 54 -2.73 -9.30 -13.78
CA PRO A 54 -2.56 -10.51 -12.96
C PRO A 54 -1.28 -11.29 -13.27
N GLU A 55 -0.85 -11.35 -14.54
CA GLU A 55 0.37 -12.06 -14.92
C GLU A 55 1.62 -11.41 -14.31
N TYR A 56 1.71 -10.07 -14.34
CA TYR A 56 2.85 -9.33 -13.82
C TYR A 56 2.86 -9.28 -12.29
N MET A 57 1.69 -9.14 -11.67
CA MET A 57 1.57 -9.22 -10.21
C MET A 57 2.04 -10.59 -9.71
N SER A 58 1.64 -11.66 -10.40
CA SER A 58 2.07 -13.02 -10.09
C SER A 58 3.59 -13.21 -10.18
N ALA A 59 4.26 -12.53 -11.12
CA ALA A 59 5.70 -12.57 -11.24
C ALA A 59 6.38 -11.80 -10.09
N LEU A 60 5.89 -10.59 -9.77
CA LEU A 60 6.41 -9.76 -8.68
C LEU A 60 6.28 -10.45 -7.31
N GLU A 61 5.16 -11.13 -7.06
CA GLU A 61 4.92 -11.91 -5.83
C GLU A 61 5.80 -13.15 -5.70
N ARG A 62 6.54 -13.54 -6.74
CA ARG A 62 7.48 -14.66 -6.74
C ARG A 62 8.94 -14.21 -6.73
N ASP A 63 9.19 -12.91 -6.81
CA ASP A 63 10.53 -12.34 -6.82
C ASP A 63 11.11 -12.33 -5.39
N GLU A 64 12.07 -13.21 -5.12
CA GLU A 64 12.69 -13.34 -3.81
C GLU A 64 13.51 -12.11 -3.40
N GLU A 65 14.14 -11.41 -4.36
CA GLU A 65 14.92 -10.20 -4.09
C GLU A 65 13.98 -9.07 -3.65
N PHE A 66 12.84 -8.93 -4.33
CA PHE A 66 11.80 -7.98 -3.96
C PHE A 66 11.19 -8.31 -2.59
N LEU A 67 10.82 -9.57 -2.36
CA LEU A 67 10.22 -9.98 -1.09
C LEU A 67 11.18 -9.86 0.09
N ALA A 68 12.49 -9.98 -0.12
CA ALA A 68 13.49 -9.81 0.93
C ALA A 68 13.52 -8.39 1.53
N VAL A 69 13.04 -7.38 0.80
CA VAL A 69 13.00 -5.97 1.25
C VAL A 69 11.61 -5.51 1.67
N VAL A 70 10.59 -6.36 1.54
CA VAL A 70 9.21 -6.07 1.95
C VAL A 70 8.99 -6.59 3.38
N SER A 71 8.58 -5.71 4.30
CA SER A 71 8.24 -6.08 5.68
C SER A 71 6.90 -6.84 5.78
N PRO A 72 6.71 -7.78 6.75
CA PRO A 72 5.82 -8.93 6.59
C PRO A 72 4.38 -8.70 7.08
N PRO A 73 3.51 -9.70 6.88
CA PRO A 73 2.62 -9.81 5.73
C PRO A 73 1.37 -8.94 5.90
N ILE A 74 0.95 -8.32 4.81
CA ILE A 74 -0.45 -7.98 4.62
C ILE A 74 -1.25 -9.27 4.81
N LYS A 75 -2.03 -9.35 5.88
CA LYS A 75 -3.16 -10.28 5.91
C LYS A 75 -4.11 -9.84 4.81
N LEU A 76 -4.10 -10.54 3.68
CA LEU A 76 -4.99 -10.31 2.52
C LEU A 76 -6.46 -10.19 2.93
N GLU A 77 -6.85 -10.93 3.97
CA GLU A 77 -8.14 -10.88 4.66
C GLU A 77 -8.51 -9.48 5.23
N VAL A 78 -7.52 -8.67 5.63
CA VAL A 78 -7.74 -7.29 6.10
C VAL A 78 -7.88 -6.30 4.93
N LEU A 79 -7.23 -6.55 3.79
CA LEU A 79 -7.29 -5.64 2.64
C LEU A 79 -8.47 -5.88 1.70
N LEU A 80 -8.94 -7.13 1.59
CA LEU A 80 -10.01 -7.52 0.66
C LEU A 80 -11.41 -7.40 1.28
N GLY A 81 -11.53 -7.08 2.57
CA GLY A 81 -12.84 -6.92 3.21
C GLY A 81 -13.71 -8.18 3.12
N THR A 82 -13.11 -9.35 2.91
CA THR A 82 -13.82 -10.63 2.93
C THR A 82 -14.05 -11.00 4.38
N SER A 83 -15.16 -10.50 4.92
CA SER A 83 -15.80 -11.08 6.09
C SER A 83 -16.11 -12.55 5.75
N ASN A 84 -15.38 -13.49 6.35
CA ASN A 84 -15.77 -14.88 6.36
C ASN A 84 -17.15 -14.99 7.01
N LYS A 85 -18.18 -15.19 6.18
CA LYS A 85 -19.43 -15.83 6.54
C LYS A 85 -19.55 -17.11 5.73
#